data_AF-A0A328RAC4-F1
#
_entry.id   AF-A0A328RAC4-F1
#
_cell.length_a   1.000
_cell.length_b   1.000
_cell.length_c   1.000
_cell.angle_alpha   90.00
_cell.angle_beta   90.00
_cell.angle_gamma   90.00
#
_symmetry.space_group_name_H-M   'P 1'
#
loop_
_entity.id
_entity.type
_entity.pdbx_description
1 polymer ?
#
loop_
_entity_poly.entity_id
_entity_poly.type
_entity_poly.pdbx_seq_one_letter_code
_entity_poly.pdbx_strand_id
1 'polypeptide(L)'
;MTKVLTKEENIWSCTSQPYDFFSVFLERHVLNIEHLDLSFIPNEYLDLITQTHLTPDGDGYLNLLTMLFTEYYQEKRTGFHKISLPDTKYIEMSKQFQLYCECEKIRRKGDISYLSQDHLFDPNFKTVIHVNPIKNIESLKPVLKSLNITLKEFKES
;
A
#
# COMPACT_ATOMS: atom_id res chain seq x y z
N MET A 1 -4.64 34.10 35.87
CA MET A 1 -4.72 34.27 34.40
C MET A 1 -4.42 32.93 33.76
N THR A 2 -5.47 32.17 33.50
CA THR A 2 -5.39 30.83 32.91
C THR A 2 -5.18 31.00 31.41
N LYS A 3 -4.04 30.55 30.88
CA LYS A 3 -3.79 30.51 29.43
C LYS A 3 -4.84 29.58 28.82
N VAL A 4 -5.79 30.17 28.09
CA VAL A 4 -6.70 29.43 27.22
C VAL A 4 -5.85 28.96 26.04
N LEU A 5 -5.57 27.67 25.99
CA LEU A 5 -4.96 27.02 24.83
C LEU A 5 -5.99 27.08 23.69
N THR A 6 -5.60 27.75 22.60
CA THR A 6 -6.40 27.85 21.37
C THR A 6 -6.57 26.46 20.75
N LYS A 7 -7.76 26.22 20.22
CA LYS A 7 -8.32 24.92 19.80
C LYS A 7 -7.68 24.34 18.51
N GLU A 8 -6.41 24.62 18.24
CA GLU A 8 -5.68 24.22 17.02
C GLU A 8 -4.48 23.30 17.28
N GLU A 9 -4.26 22.85 18.52
CA GLU A 9 -3.20 21.88 18.85
C GLU A 9 -3.79 20.53 19.30
N ASN A 10 -4.73 20.02 18.52
CA ASN A 10 -5.04 18.60 18.55
C ASN A 10 -4.65 18.04 17.18
N ILE A 11 -3.57 17.28 17.16
CA ILE A 11 -3.06 16.49 16.02
C ILE A 11 -4.15 15.52 15.49
N TRP A 12 -5.28 15.43 16.21
CA TRP A 12 -6.44 14.57 16.00
C TRP A 12 -7.75 15.36 15.80
N SER A 13 -7.71 16.54 15.16
CA SER A 13 -8.95 17.23 14.79
C SER A 13 -9.55 16.65 13.50
N CYS A 14 -10.88 16.53 13.48
CA CYS A 14 -11.79 15.84 12.54
C CYS A 14 -11.72 16.28 11.05
N THR A 15 -10.67 16.99 10.62
CA THR A 15 -10.26 17.13 9.21
C THR A 15 -9.43 15.94 8.73
N SER A 16 -9.26 14.93 9.60
CA SER A 16 -8.48 13.70 9.52
C SER A 16 -9.13 12.56 8.70
N GLN A 17 -9.83 12.89 7.63
CA GLN A 17 -10.37 11.88 6.69
C GLN A 17 -9.35 10.88 6.09
N PRO A 18 -8.04 11.20 5.94
CA PRO A 18 -7.05 10.21 5.52
C PRO A 18 -6.83 9.06 6.53
N TYR A 19 -7.21 9.24 7.80
CA TYR A 19 -6.95 8.28 8.88
C TYR A 19 -8.10 7.26 9.06
N ASP A 20 -9.33 7.60 8.70
CA ASP A 20 -10.47 6.65 8.68
C ASP A 20 -10.27 5.57 7.61
N PHE A 21 -9.65 5.94 6.48
CA PHE A 21 -9.25 4.98 5.46
C PHE A 21 -8.38 3.87 6.00
N PHE A 22 -7.39 4.24 6.81
CA PHE A 22 -6.36 3.31 7.25
C PHE A 22 -6.91 2.33 8.28
N SER A 23 -7.80 2.78 9.16
CA SER A 23 -8.51 1.90 10.09
C SER A 23 -9.40 0.90 9.32
N VAL A 24 -10.11 1.36 8.30
CA VAL A 24 -10.94 0.50 7.43
C VAL A 24 -10.09 -0.46 6.59
N PHE A 25 -8.96 0.00 6.08
CA PHE A 25 -8.01 -0.77 5.28
C PHE A 25 -7.33 -1.85 6.13
N LEU A 26 -6.85 -1.48 7.33
CA LEU A 26 -6.33 -2.43 8.32
C LEU A 26 -7.40 -3.44 8.71
N GLU A 27 -8.55 -3.01 9.25
CA GLU A 27 -9.57 -3.93 9.75
C GLU A 27 -10.00 -4.97 8.73
N ARG A 28 -10.05 -4.63 7.44
CA ARG A 28 -10.47 -5.57 6.38
C ARG A 28 -9.34 -6.41 5.80
N HIS A 29 -8.12 -5.88 5.67
CA HIS A 29 -6.99 -6.63 5.10
C HIS A 29 -6.18 -7.42 6.12
N VAL A 30 -6.15 -6.98 7.38
CA VAL A 30 -5.66 -7.76 8.53
C VAL A 30 -6.43 -9.08 8.64
N LEU A 31 -7.68 -9.14 8.19
CA LEU A 31 -8.51 -10.36 8.19
C LEU A 31 -8.23 -11.31 7.02
N ASN A 32 -7.60 -10.87 5.92
CA ASN A 32 -7.39 -11.68 4.73
C ASN A 32 -5.90 -11.69 4.31
N ILE A 33 -5.07 -12.27 5.19
CA ILE A 33 -3.59 -12.33 5.09
C ILE A 33 -3.10 -12.95 3.76
N GLU A 34 -3.92 -13.75 3.11
CA GLU A 34 -3.56 -14.43 1.86
C GLU A 34 -3.73 -13.54 0.61
N HIS A 35 -4.59 -12.51 0.66
CA HIS A 35 -4.88 -11.70 -0.52
C HIS A 35 -5.23 -10.24 -0.17
N LEU A 36 -4.49 -9.31 -0.79
CA LEU A 36 -4.78 -7.88 -0.72
C LEU A 36 -5.83 -7.52 -1.78
N ASP A 37 -7.07 -7.30 -1.36
CA ASP A 37 -8.18 -6.91 -2.25
C ASP A 37 -8.50 -5.40 -2.20
N LEU A 38 -7.95 -4.65 -3.15
CA LEU A 38 -8.21 -3.21 -3.23
C LEU A 38 -9.59 -2.86 -3.82
N SER A 39 -10.40 -3.82 -4.25
CA SER A 39 -11.63 -3.56 -5.03
C SER A 39 -12.68 -2.72 -4.28
N PHE A 40 -12.71 -2.81 -2.95
CA PHE A 40 -13.67 -2.09 -2.11
C PHE A 40 -13.18 -0.73 -1.62
N ILE A 41 -11.93 -0.37 -1.92
CA ILE A 41 -11.33 0.88 -1.46
C ILE A 41 -11.85 2.06 -2.29
N PRO A 42 -12.42 3.12 -1.70
CA PRO A 42 -12.79 4.33 -2.46
C PRO A 42 -11.63 4.93 -3.28
N ASN A 43 -11.94 5.53 -4.44
CA ASN A 43 -10.93 6.09 -5.34
C ASN A 43 -10.13 7.21 -4.68
N GLU A 44 -10.78 8.01 -3.84
CA GLU A 44 -10.19 9.12 -3.10
C GLU A 44 -9.02 8.65 -2.23
N TYR A 45 -9.12 7.44 -1.68
CA TYR A 45 -8.06 6.86 -0.86
C TYR A 45 -6.91 6.29 -1.68
N LEU A 46 -7.19 5.73 -2.87
CA LEU A 46 -6.13 5.37 -3.81
C LEU A 46 -5.38 6.63 -4.28
N ASP A 47 -6.08 7.72 -4.53
CA ASP A 47 -5.46 9.01 -4.87
C ASP A 47 -4.57 9.51 -3.73
N LEU A 48 -5.03 9.44 -2.48
CA LEU A 48 -4.20 9.79 -1.32
C LEU A 48 -2.93 8.94 -1.21
N ILE A 49 -3.02 7.61 -1.34
CA ILE A 49 -1.84 6.71 -1.29
C ILE A 49 -0.85 7.06 -2.40
N THR A 50 -1.35 7.24 -3.62
CA THR A 50 -0.50 7.46 -4.80
C THR A 50 0.15 8.84 -4.80
N GLN A 51 -0.40 9.80 -4.05
CA GLN A 51 0.09 11.17 -3.93
C GLN A 51 0.87 11.44 -2.64
N THR A 52 1.12 10.44 -1.78
CA THR A 52 1.79 10.70 -0.49
C THR A 52 3.16 11.37 -0.64
N HIS A 53 3.89 11.04 -1.71
CA HIS A 53 5.19 11.64 -2.06
C HIS A 53 5.14 13.15 -2.35
N LEU A 54 3.94 13.71 -2.58
CA LEU A 54 3.72 15.15 -2.80
C LEU A 54 3.54 15.92 -1.49
N THR A 55 3.46 15.22 -0.36
CA THR A 55 3.23 15.82 0.96
C THR A 55 4.46 15.63 1.86
N PRO A 56 4.79 16.59 2.74
CA PRO A 56 5.98 16.50 3.60
C PRO A 56 6.01 15.26 4.50
N ASP A 57 4.84 14.83 4.98
CA ASP A 57 4.71 13.72 5.93
C ASP A 57 4.20 12.42 5.31
N GLY A 58 3.75 12.44 4.04
CA GLY A 58 3.04 11.32 3.44
C GLY A 58 3.92 10.09 3.25
N ASP A 59 5.18 10.26 2.86
CA ASP A 59 6.12 9.14 2.74
C ASP A 59 6.43 8.52 4.10
N GLY A 60 6.60 9.35 5.14
CA GLY A 60 6.79 8.89 6.52
C GLY A 60 5.58 8.10 7.02
N TYR A 61 4.38 8.60 6.74
CA TYR A 61 3.14 7.91 7.07
C TYR A 61 3.04 6.56 6.36
N LEU A 62 3.23 6.51 5.04
CA LEU A 62 3.15 5.27 4.27
C LEU A 62 4.17 4.23 4.73
N ASN A 63 5.40 4.66 5.06
CA ASN A 63 6.43 3.78 5.62
C ASN A 63 5.97 3.13 6.94
N LEU A 64 5.36 3.91 7.82
CA LEU A 64 4.79 3.40 9.07
C LEU A 64 3.69 2.36 8.80
N LEU A 65 2.83 2.60 7.80
CA LEU A 65 1.78 1.64 7.43
C LEU A 65 2.37 0.32 6.95
N THR A 66 3.34 0.39 6.03
CA THR A 66 4.01 -0.79 5.49
C THR A 66 4.73 -1.57 6.58
N MET A 67 5.31 -0.88 7.57
CA MET A 67 5.88 -1.51 8.76
C MET A 67 4.83 -2.31 9.53
N LEU A 68 3.68 -1.72 9.84
CA LEU A 68 2.58 -2.40 10.54
C LEU A 68 2.07 -3.62 9.77
N PHE A 69 1.89 -3.51 8.45
CA PHE A 69 1.47 -4.63 7.60
C PHE A 69 2.50 -5.76 7.58
N THR A 70 3.76 -5.41 7.42
CA THR A 70 4.84 -6.39 7.36
C THR A 70 4.97 -7.12 8.68
N GLU A 71 4.98 -6.40 9.81
CA GLU A 71 5.03 -7.00 11.14
C GLU A 71 3.83 -7.92 11.41
N TYR A 72 2.62 -7.46 11.06
CA TYR A 72 1.42 -8.26 11.22
C TYR A 72 1.45 -9.53 10.36
N TYR A 73 1.85 -9.40 9.09
CA TYR A 73 1.98 -10.53 8.17
C TYR A 73 3.01 -11.55 8.68
N GLN A 74 4.17 -11.09 9.17
CA GLN A 74 5.20 -11.93 9.76
C GLN A 74 4.68 -12.70 10.99
N GLU A 75 4.03 -12.01 11.92
CA GLU A 75 3.48 -12.63 13.14
C GLU A 75 2.47 -13.73 12.79
N LYS A 76 1.58 -13.47 11.83
CA LYS A 76 0.54 -14.43 11.43
C LYS A 76 1.06 -15.61 10.62
N ARG A 77 2.01 -15.39 9.71
CA ARG A 77 2.57 -16.46 8.86
C ARG A 77 3.56 -17.34 9.59
N THR A 78 4.36 -16.76 10.49
CA THR A 78 5.49 -17.47 11.11
C THR A 78 5.21 -17.89 12.55
N GLY A 79 4.26 -17.26 13.24
CA GLY A 79 3.98 -17.50 14.66
C GLY A 79 5.09 -17.01 15.61
N PHE A 80 6.10 -16.32 15.10
CA PHE A 80 7.23 -15.80 15.86
C PHE A 80 7.13 -14.29 16.13
N HIS A 81 7.97 -13.82 17.06
CA HIS A 81 8.05 -12.42 17.46
C HIS A 81 8.51 -11.52 16.29
N LYS A 82 7.92 -10.32 16.23
CA LYS A 82 8.13 -9.29 15.21
C LYS A 82 9.62 -9.07 14.93
N ILE A 83 10.03 -9.22 13.66
CA ILE A 83 11.40 -8.89 13.25
C ILE A 83 11.37 -7.49 12.67
N SER A 84 11.97 -6.52 13.38
CA SER A 84 12.17 -5.19 12.83
C SER A 84 13.14 -5.27 11.65
N LEU A 85 12.67 -4.88 10.48
CA LEU A 85 13.51 -4.73 9.30
C LEU A 85 14.22 -3.36 9.33
N PRO A 86 15.31 -3.20 8.55
CA PRO A 86 15.89 -1.87 8.30
C PRO A 86 14.88 -0.95 7.61
N ASP A 87 14.89 0.34 7.95
CA ASP A 87 13.98 1.36 7.38
C ASP A 87 13.95 1.35 5.85
N THR A 88 15.11 1.11 5.22
CA THR A 88 15.23 1.03 3.76
C THR A 88 14.33 -0.03 3.13
N LYS A 89 14.05 -1.13 3.85
CA LYS A 89 13.13 -2.17 3.39
C LYS A 89 11.67 -1.74 3.48
N TYR A 90 11.28 -1.04 4.54
CA TYR A 90 9.93 -0.48 4.63
C TYR A 90 9.70 0.61 3.58
N ILE A 91 10.72 1.42 3.28
CA ILE A 91 10.66 2.40 2.19
C ILE A 91 10.49 1.71 0.83
N GLU A 92 11.23 0.63 0.58
CA GLU A 92 11.11 -0.16 -0.65
C GLU A 92 9.69 -0.70 -0.82
N MET A 93 9.17 -1.41 0.19
CA MET A 93 7.82 -1.99 0.16
C MET A 93 6.72 -0.93 0.06
N SER A 94 6.90 0.25 0.67
CA SER A 94 5.95 1.37 0.57
C SER A 94 5.81 1.87 -0.86
N LYS A 95 6.94 2.02 -1.56
CA LYS A 95 6.94 2.39 -2.99
C LYS A 95 6.33 1.31 -3.86
N GLN A 96 6.57 0.04 -3.54
CA GLN A 96 5.93 -1.07 -4.25
C GLN A 96 4.41 -1.04 -4.05
N PHE A 97 3.93 -0.75 -2.84
CA PHE A 97 2.51 -0.63 -2.54
C PHE A 97 1.85 0.57 -3.24
N GLN A 98 2.52 1.73 -3.29
CA GLN A 98 2.08 2.87 -4.11
C GLN A 98 1.87 2.46 -5.57
N LEU A 99 2.84 1.76 -6.16
CA LEU A 99 2.75 1.31 -7.55
C LEU A 99 1.60 0.32 -7.75
N TYR A 100 1.37 -0.57 -6.78
CA TYR A 100 0.23 -1.49 -6.83
C TYR A 100 -1.11 -0.73 -6.80
N CYS A 101 -1.22 0.33 -6.00
CA CYS A 101 -2.40 1.20 -5.98
C CYS A 101 -2.59 1.95 -7.32
N GLU A 102 -1.51 2.36 -7.98
CA GLU A 102 -1.58 2.92 -9.34
C GLU A 102 -2.09 1.88 -10.35
N CYS A 103 -1.63 0.63 -10.28
CA CYS A 103 -2.16 -0.46 -11.10
C CYS A 103 -3.67 -0.69 -10.86
N GLU A 104 -4.14 -0.58 -9.62
CA GLU A 104 -5.56 -0.69 -9.29
C GLU A 104 -6.39 0.45 -9.91
N LYS A 105 -5.85 1.68 -9.93
CA LYS A 105 -6.49 2.81 -10.63
C LYS A 105 -6.58 2.56 -12.13
N ILE A 106 -5.55 1.97 -12.74
CA ILE A 106 -5.55 1.56 -14.16
C ILE A 106 -6.63 0.48 -14.40
N ARG A 107 -6.76 -0.49 -13.50
CA ARG A 107 -7.83 -1.51 -13.56
C ARG A 107 -9.22 -0.90 -13.55
N ARG A 108 -9.46 0.05 -12.64
CA ARG A 108 -10.76 0.73 -12.51
C ARG A 108 -11.13 1.60 -13.70
N LYS A 109 -10.13 2.11 -14.43
CA LYS A 109 -10.34 2.82 -15.71
C LYS A 109 -10.73 1.87 -16.85
N GLY A 110 -10.63 0.55 -16.64
CA GLY A 110 -10.94 -0.48 -17.63
C GLY A 110 -9.77 -0.84 -18.55
N ASP A 111 -8.58 -0.30 -18.29
CA ASP A 111 -7.38 -0.58 -19.09
C ASP A 111 -6.84 -1.99 -18.81
N ILE A 112 -7.03 -2.52 -17.60
CA ILE A 112 -6.76 -3.94 -17.29
C ILE A 112 -8.00 -4.56 -16.66
N SER A 113 -8.27 -5.83 -16.97
CA SER A 113 -9.39 -6.60 -16.43
C SER A 113 -9.04 -7.35 -15.14
N TYR A 114 -7.76 -7.69 -14.95
CA TYR A 114 -7.28 -8.46 -13.80
C TYR A 114 -6.07 -7.78 -13.15
N LEU A 115 -6.03 -7.82 -11.82
CA LEU A 115 -4.90 -7.39 -11.00
C LEU A 115 -4.81 -8.29 -9.77
N SER A 116 -3.62 -8.82 -9.48
CA SER A 116 -3.30 -9.41 -8.18
C SER A 116 -1.82 -9.22 -7.85
N GLN A 117 -1.47 -9.44 -6.59
CA GLN A 117 -0.07 -9.43 -6.13
C GLN A 117 0.27 -10.67 -5.32
N ASP A 118 1.53 -11.07 -5.41
CA ASP A 118 2.17 -11.97 -4.46
C ASP A 118 3.30 -11.23 -3.74
N HIS A 119 3.46 -11.51 -2.44
CA HIS A 119 4.61 -11.11 -1.62
C HIS A 119 4.83 -9.60 -1.42
N LEU A 120 3.84 -8.73 -1.67
CA LEU A 120 4.00 -7.28 -1.56
C LEU A 120 4.52 -6.78 -0.18
N PHE A 121 4.16 -7.48 0.89
CA PHE A 121 4.58 -7.17 2.28
C PHE A 121 5.45 -8.28 2.89
N ASP A 122 6.03 -9.14 2.05
CA ASP A 122 6.92 -10.20 2.50
C ASP A 122 8.37 -9.84 2.15
N PRO A 123 9.20 -9.44 3.14
CA PRO A 123 10.54 -8.93 2.89
C PRO A 123 11.52 -9.99 2.39
N ASN A 124 11.15 -11.27 2.46
CA ASN A 124 12.01 -12.39 2.06
C ASN A 124 11.85 -12.75 0.59
N PHE A 125 10.78 -12.28 -0.06
CA PHE A 125 10.44 -12.63 -1.42
C PHE A 125 10.37 -11.40 -2.31
N LYS A 126 10.54 -11.63 -3.60
CA LYS A 126 10.37 -10.58 -4.60
C LYS A 126 8.88 -10.42 -4.91
N THR A 127 8.37 -9.20 -4.80
CA THR A 127 7.01 -8.85 -5.17
C THR A 127 6.71 -9.20 -6.62
N VAL A 128 5.56 -9.84 -6.84
CA VAL A 128 5.04 -10.20 -8.17
C VAL A 128 3.70 -9.54 -8.36
N ILE A 129 3.51 -8.86 -9.49
CA ILE A 129 2.22 -8.29 -9.89
C ILE A 129 1.73 -9.06 -11.12
N HIS A 130 0.50 -9.57 -11.04
CA HIS A 130 -0.17 -10.26 -12.14
C HIS A 130 -1.24 -9.36 -12.72
N VAL A 131 -1.24 -9.21 -14.05
CA VAL A 131 -2.19 -8.32 -14.75
C VAL A 131 -2.70 -8.96 -16.03
N ASN A 132 -3.90 -8.59 -16.45
CA ASN A 132 -4.41 -8.92 -17.78
C ASN A 132 -5.10 -7.68 -18.39
N PRO A 133 -4.69 -7.16 -19.56
CA PRO A 133 -3.53 -7.54 -20.37
C PRO A 133 -2.24 -6.78 -19.99
N ILE A 134 -1.05 -7.37 -20.17
CA ILE A 134 0.24 -6.72 -19.84
C ILE A 134 0.47 -5.44 -20.65
N LYS A 135 0.03 -5.43 -21.93
CA LYS A 135 0.31 -4.34 -22.88
C LYS A 135 -0.05 -2.95 -22.34
N ASN A 136 -1.08 -2.87 -21.50
CA ASN A 136 -1.61 -1.62 -20.97
C ASN A 136 -0.83 -1.10 -19.73
N ILE A 137 0.16 -1.86 -19.26
CA ILE A 137 1.03 -1.52 -18.12
C ILE A 137 2.51 -1.46 -18.55
N GLU A 138 2.82 -1.61 -19.84
CA GLU A 138 4.21 -1.59 -20.32
C GLU A 138 4.96 -0.29 -20.01
N SER A 139 4.26 0.84 -19.99
CA SER A 139 4.81 2.14 -19.60
C SER A 139 5.38 2.15 -18.18
N LEU A 140 4.89 1.27 -17.29
CA LEU A 140 5.37 1.14 -15.92
C LEU A 140 6.58 0.21 -15.77
N LYS A 141 7.01 -0.51 -16.83
CA LYS A 141 8.16 -1.44 -16.78
C LYS A 141 9.45 -0.82 -16.19
N PRO A 142 9.83 0.44 -16.50
CA PRO A 142 11.00 1.06 -15.90
C PRO A 142 10.88 1.21 -14.38
N VAL A 143 9.71 1.63 -13.91
CA VAL A 143 9.40 1.81 -12.48
C VAL A 143 9.38 0.46 -11.77
N LEU A 144 8.67 -0.52 -12.33
CA LEU A 144 8.64 -1.91 -11.84
C LEU A 144 10.05 -2.49 -11.67
N LYS A 145 10.94 -2.27 -12.64
CA LYS A 145 12.33 -2.71 -12.56
C LYS A 145 13.10 -1.99 -11.45
N SER A 146 12.92 -0.67 -11.31
CA SER A 146 13.58 0.13 -10.27
C SER A 146 13.17 -0.28 -8.85
N LEU A 147 11.94 -0.75 -8.68
CA LEU A 147 11.39 -1.23 -7.40
C LEU A 147 11.56 -2.73 -7.20
N ASN A 148 12.31 -3.41 -8.07
CA ASN A 148 12.50 -4.86 -8.02
C ASN A 148 11.17 -5.64 -7.97
N ILE A 149 10.20 -5.26 -8.81
CA ILE A 149 8.93 -5.98 -8.98
C ILE A 149 8.98 -6.83 -10.24
N THR A 150 8.41 -8.04 -10.17
CA THR A 150 8.18 -8.90 -11.34
C THR A 150 6.75 -8.68 -11.87
N LEU A 151 6.61 -8.39 -13.17
CA LEU A 151 5.31 -8.32 -13.83
C LEU A 151 5.01 -9.63 -14.58
N LYS A 152 3.84 -10.21 -14.38
CA LYS A 152 3.37 -11.43 -15.06
C LYS A 152 2.00 -11.23 -15.70
N GLU A 153 1.78 -11.88 -16.83
CA GLU A 153 0.48 -11.85 -17.51
C GLU A 153 -0.39 -12.94 -16.91
N PHE A 154 -1.56 -12.55 -16.43
CA PHE A 154 -2.59 -13.51 -16.04
C PHE A 154 -3.35 -13.94 -17.29
N LYS A 155 -3.40 -15.25 -17.53
CA LYS A 155 -4.18 -15.86 -18.61
C LYS A 155 -5.21 -16.75 -17.95
N GLU A 156 -6.49 -16.36 -18.06
CA GLU A 156 -7.59 -17.26 -17.69
C GLU A 156 -7.47 -18.51 -18.58
N SER A 157 -7.43 -19.67 -17.92
CA SER A 157 -7.31 -20.99 -18.56
C SER A 157 -8.65 -21.45 -19.11
#